data_AF-A0A5B8UMH3-F1
#
_entry.id   AF-A0A5B8UMH3-F1
#
_cell.length_a   1.000
_cell.length_b   1.000
_cell.length_c   1.000
_cell.angle_alpha   90.00
_cell.angle_beta   90.00
_cell.angle_gamma   90.00
#
_symmetry.space_group_name_H-M   'P 1'
#
loop_
_entity.id
_entity.type
_entity.pdbx_description
1 polymer ?
#
loop_
_entity_poly.entity_id
_entity_poly.type
_entity_poly.pdbx_seq_one_letter_code
_entity_poly.pdbx_strand_id
1 'polypeptide(L)'
;MALKKIFFLIITVAIIACSSKSKVQSVPNCFVKYDSLFKLIDTTNLEIIRGTDSATIEVLDKASKDGYRGIMRFDDKDNLRFYAFLYNDHNDASFILTYDSVANRTRRSHGEVVQWTFYIPKDSTIKFTFYLCAIDRNYGDITIKSGKFIKEGITLYESGFTKIICANISINKADLDSTKKIYLTGNWQDKCSKEQQLFVDSTIAL
;
A
#
# COMPACT_ATOMS: atom_id res chain seq x y z
N MET A 1 30.50 -32.57 -49.44
CA MET A 1 30.81 -32.70 -47.99
C MET A 1 30.39 -31.48 -47.15
N ALA A 2 29.90 -30.38 -47.75
CA ALA A 2 29.48 -29.16 -47.02
C ALA A 2 28.02 -29.18 -46.52
N LEU A 3 27.11 -29.90 -47.21
CA LEU A 3 25.67 -29.90 -46.87
C LEU A 3 25.35 -30.58 -45.52
N LYS A 4 26.12 -31.60 -45.12
CA LYS A 4 25.94 -32.30 -43.84
C LYS A 4 26.33 -31.46 -42.61
N LYS A 5 27.22 -30.47 -42.78
CA LYS A 5 27.66 -29.60 -41.68
C LYS A 5 26.67 -28.47 -41.38
N ILE A 6 25.95 -28.00 -42.39
CA ILE A 6 24.92 -26.95 -42.24
C ILE A 6 23.68 -27.51 -41.53
N PHE A 7 23.28 -28.75 -41.86
CA PHE A 7 22.12 -29.39 -41.23
C PHE A 7 22.33 -29.64 -39.73
N PHE A 8 23.56 -29.95 -39.30
CA PHE A 8 23.89 -30.12 -37.89
C PHE A 8 23.90 -28.79 -37.11
N LEU A 9 24.24 -27.67 -37.76
CA LEU A 9 24.26 -26.35 -37.13
C LEU A 9 22.86 -25.78 -36.87
N ILE A 10 21.90 -26.07 -37.76
CA ILE A 10 20.50 -25.61 -37.61
C ILE A 10 19.79 -26.36 -36.48
N ILE A 11 20.11 -27.64 -36.27
CA ILE A 11 19.52 -28.45 -35.19
C ILE A 11 20.03 -28.00 -33.80
N THR A 12 21.29 -27.58 -33.66
CA THR A 12 21.81 -27.06 -32.38
C THR A 12 21.23 -25.70 -32.00
N VAL A 13 20.94 -24.83 -32.97
CA VAL A 13 20.29 -23.52 -32.69
C VAL A 13 18.83 -23.70 -32.29
N ALA A 14 18.11 -24.68 -32.85
CA ALA A 14 16.71 -24.94 -32.50
C ALA A 14 16.52 -25.50 -31.07
N ILE A 15 17.52 -26.20 -30.52
CA ILE A 15 17.44 -26.76 -29.16
C ILE A 15 17.75 -25.68 -28.09
N ILE A 16 18.56 -24.67 -28.42
CA ILE A 16 18.84 -23.55 -27.51
C ILE A 16 17.61 -22.60 -27.41
N ALA A 17 16.82 -22.49 -28.47
CA ALA A 17 15.63 -21.61 -28.50
C ALA A 17 14.39 -22.17 -27.77
N CYS A 18 14.40 -23.43 -27.32
CA CYS A 18 13.24 -24.07 -26.66
C CYS A 18 13.48 -24.44 -25.18
N SER A 19 14.55 -23.94 -24.56
CA SER A 19 14.83 -24.19 -23.13
C SER A 19 14.73 -22.97 -22.23
N SER A 20 14.15 -21.86 -22.72
CA SER A 20 13.57 -20.86 -21.82
C SER A 20 12.29 -21.44 -21.21
N LYS A 21 12.45 -22.42 -20.32
CA LYS A 21 11.56 -22.47 -19.16
C LYS A 21 11.69 -21.07 -18.57
N SER A 22 10.70 -20.21 -18.82
CA SER A 22 10.49 -19.08 -17.94
C SER A 22 10.56 -19.71 -16.55
N LYS A 23 11.62 -19.41 -15.80
CA LYS A 23 11.55 -19.56 -14.37
C LYS A 23 10.45 -18.57 -14.00
N VAL A 24 9.20 -19.03 -14.07
CA VAL A 24 8.15 -18.55 -13.21
C VAL A 24 8.76 -18.82 -11.84
N GLN A 25 9.52 -17.85 -11.34
CA GLN A 25 9.82 -17.80 -9.92
C GLN A 25 8.45 -17.96 -9.30
N SER A 26 8.21 -19.09 -8.65
CA SER A 26 7.01 -19.27 -7.86
C SER A 26 7.12 -18.18 -6.81
N VAL A 27 6.49 -17.03 -7.08
CA VAL A 27 6.34 -15.98 -6.09
C VAL A 27 5.71 -16.70 -4.90
N PRO A 28 6.37 -16.73 -3.73
CA PRO A 28 5.83 -17.40 -2.57
C PRO A 28 4.38 -16.94 -2.40
N ASN A 29 3.48 -17.89 -2.17
CA ASN A 29 2.08 -17.55 -2.04
C ASN A 29 1.86 -16.87 -0.69
N CYS A 30 1.89 -15.54 -0.66
CA CYS A 30 1.73 -14.74 0.54
C CYS A 30 0.32 -14.19 0.68
N PHE A 31 -0.67 -15.07 0.56
CA PHE A 31 -2.01 -14.72 0.99
C PHE A 31 -1.97 -14.21 2.44
N VAL A 32 -2.50 -13.01 2.64
CA VAL A 32 -2.85 -12.53 3.98
C VAL A 32 -4.02 -13.37 4.45
N LYS A 33 -3.73 -14.31 5.36
CA LYS A 33 -4.75 -15.14 6.00
C LYS A 33 -5.51 -14.35 7.04
N TYR A 34 -6.82 -14.59 7.15
CA TYR A 34 -7.70 -14.00 8.16
C TYR A 34 -7.07 -14.01 9.57
N ASP A 35 -6.76 -15.19 10.12
CA ASP A 35 -6.18 -15.30 11.47
C ASP A 35 -4.85 -14.56 11.64
N SER A 36 -4.01 -14.58 10.61
CA SER A 36 -2.71 -13.88 10.63
C SER A 36 -2.89 -12.37 10.65
N LEU A 37 -3.88 -11.84 9.92
CA LEU A 37 -4.19 -10.42 9.92
C LEU A 37 -4.70 -9.96 11.28
N PHE A 38 -5.61 -10.73 11.89
CA PHE A 38 -6.16 -10.41 13.21
C PHE A 38 -5.14 -10.53 14.34
N LYS A 39 -4.11 -11.39 14.24
CA LYS A 39 -2.97 -11.38 15.18
C LYS A 39 -2.15 -10.10 15.14
N LEU A 40 -2.16 -9.42 14.00
CA LEU A 40 -1.39 -8.20 13.79
C LEU A 40 -2.18 -6.93 14.12
N ILE A 41 -3.49 -7.08 14.35
CA ILE A 41 -4.42 -6.00 14.64
C ILE A 41 -4.83 -6.11 16.12
N ASP A 42 -4.75 -5.01 16.86
CA ASP A 42 -5.27 -4.94 18.22
C ASP A 42 -6.80 -4.96 18.21
N THR A 43 -7.36 -6.13 18.46
CA THR A 43 -8.81 -6.40 18.44
C THR A 43 -9.56 -5.88 19.67
N THR A 44 -8.86 -5.42 20.71
CA THR A 44 -9.52 -4.93 21.94
C THR A 44 -10.37 -3.69 21.67
N ASN A 45 -9.91 -2.84 20.75
CA ASN A 45 -10.54 -1.59 20.35
C ASN A 45 -11.42 -1.71 19.10
N LEU A 46 -11.69 -2.93 18.63
CA LEU A 46 -12.43 -3.15 17.39
C LEU A 46 -13.77 -3.83 17.62
N GLU A 47 -14.74 -3.46 16.80
CA GLU A 47 -16.02 -4.14 16.65
C GLU A 47 -16.02 -4.82 15.28
N ILE A 48 -16.17 -6.14 15.28
CA ILE A 48 -16.30 -6.93 14.06
C ILE A 48 -17.78 -7.01 13.74
N ILE A 49 -18.19 -6.32 12.68
CA ILE A 49 -19.53 -6.44 12.13
C ILE A 49 -19.43 -7.44 10.97
N ARG A 50 -20.19 -8.54 11.05
CA ARG A 50 -20.38 -9.37 9.85
C ARG A 50 -21.18 -8.56 8.85
N GLY A 51 -20.61 -8.34 7.67
CA GLY A 51 -21.29 -7.68 6.58
C GLY A 51 -22.54 -8.45 6.15
N THR A 52 -23.37 -7.82 5.34
CA THR A 52 -24.66 -8.37 4.88
C THR A 52 -24.52 -9.63 4.02
N ASP A 53 -23.34 -9.93 3.47
CA ASP A 53 -23.00 -11.21 2.86
C ASP A 53 -21.98 -11.98 3.72
N SER A 54 -22.07 -13.31 3.77
CA SER A 54 -21.24 -14.16 4.64
C SER A 54 -19.73 -14.12 4.35
N ALA A 55 -19.32 -13.37 3.32
CA ALA A 55 -17.95 -13.26 2.84
C ALA A 55 -17.27 -11.90 3.18
N THR A 56 -18.04 -10.92 3.66
CA THR A 56 -17.51 -9.59 4.01
C THR A 56 -17.47 -9.41 5.52
N ILE A 57 -16.33 -8.96 6.02
CA ILE A 57 -16.11 -8.64 7.42
C ILE A 57 -15.79 -7.15 7.49
N GLU A 58 -16.70 -6.42 8.11
CA GLU A 58 -16.50 -5.01 8.42
C GLU A 58 -15.86 -4.91 9.79
N VAL A 59 -14.78 -4.13 9.87
CA VAL A 59 -14.04 -3.92 11.11
C VAL A 59 -14.13 -2.44 11.43
N LEU A 60 -14.86 -2.13 12.50
CA LEU A 60 -15.05 -0.79 13.01
C LEU A 60 -14.15 -0.54 14.22
N ASP A 61 -13.75 0.70 14.41
CA ASP A 61 -13.21 1.17 15.68
C ASP A 61 -14.37 1.39 16.67
N LYS A 62 -14.34 0.69 17.82
CA LYS A 62 -15.35 0.83 18.89
C LYS A 62 -15.47 2.27 19.41
N ALA A 63 -14.39 3.03 19.37
CA ALA A 63 -14.36 4.41 19.84
C ALA A 63 -14.95 5.40 18.82
N SER A 64 -15.19 4.95 17.58
CA SER A 64 -15.61 5.81 16.47
C SER A 64 -17.02 5.44 15.99
N LYS A 65 -18.04 5.96 16.68
CA LYS A 65 -19.45 5.73 16.31
C LYS A 65 -19.82 6.24 14.91
N ASP A 66 -19.06 7.21 14.36
CA ASP A 66 -19.27 7.84 13.05
C ASP A 66 -17.94 8.01 12.24
N GLY A 67 -16.88 7.26 12.52
CA GLY A 67 -15.55 7.51 11.92
C GLY A 67 -14.88 6.30 11.26
N TYR A 68 -13.57 6.43 11.04
CA TYR A 68 -12.72 5.59 10.18
C TYR A 68 -13.06 4.09 10.22
N ARG A 69 -13.25 3.49 9.04
CA ARG A 69 -13.67 2.07 8.89
C ARG A 69 -12.68 1.27 8.06
N GLY A 70 -12.40 0.04 8.49
CA GLY A 70 -11.73 -0.96 7.67
C GLY A 70 -12.76 -1.93 7.09
N ILE A 71 -12.78 -2.12 5.77
CA ILE A 71 -13.56 -3.19 5.15
C ILE A 71 -12.61 -4.26 4.65
N MET A 72 -12.86 -5.51 5.04
CA MET A 72 -12.10 -6.66 4.61
C MET A 72 -13.04 -7.67 3.96
N ARG A 73 -12.66 -8.21 2.80
CA ARG A 73 -13.36 -9.37 2.20
C ARG A 73 -12.38 -10.50 2.03
N PHE A 74 -12.80 -11.68 2.48
CA PHE A 74 -12.03 -12.91 2.34
C PHE A 74 -12.72 -13.85 1.35
N ASP A 75 -11.97 -14.80 0.81
CA ASP A 75 -12.54 -15.90 0.05
C ASP A 75 -12.80 -17.13 0.91
N ASP A 76 -13.40 -18.16 0.30
CA ASP A 76 -13.74 -19.43 0.96
C ASP A 76 -12.51 -20.20 1.49
N LYS A 77 -11.29 -19.70 1.26
CA LYS A 77 -10.02 -20.24 1.77
C LYS A 77 -9.36 -19.28 2.78
N ASP A 78 -10.11 -18.31 3.30
CA ASP A 78 -9.68 -17.28 4.25
C ASP A 78 -8.54 -16.38 3.74
N ASN A 79 -8.40 -16.22 2.42
CA ASN A 79 -7.44 -15.28 1.84
C ASN A 79 -8.07 -13.91 1.67
N LEU A 80 -7.35 -12.85 2.05
CA LEU A 80 -7.76 -11.47 1.83
C LEU A 80 -7.87 -11.19 0.32
N ARG A 81 -9.08 -10.90 -0.16
CA ARG A 81 -9.35 -10.47 -1.54
C ARG A 81 -9.58 -8.98 -1.68
N PHE A 82 -10.02 -8.34 -0.61
CA PHE A 82 -10.31 -6.91 -0.61
C PHE A 82 -9.93 -6.31 0.73
N TYR A 83 -9.21 -5.20 0.70
CA TYR A 83 -8.99 -4.35 1.84
C TYR A 83 -9.32 -2.92 1.46
N ALA A 84 -10.22 -2.29 2.21
CA ALA A 84 -10.43 -0.86 2.15
C ALA A 84 -10.23 -0.19 3.49
N PHE A 85 -9.57 0.96 3.46
CA PHE A 85 -9.62 1.94 4.54
C PHE A 85 -10.52 3.09 4.10
N LEU A 86 -11.54 3.37 4.89
CA LEU A 86 -12.55 4.39 4.64
C LEU A 86 -12.47 5.45 5.72
N TYR A 87 -12.53 6.72 5.32
CA TYR A 87 -12.51 7.84 6.24
C TYR A 87 -13.80 7.97 7.07
N ASN A 88 -14.94 7.76 6.42
CA ASN A 88 -16.28 7.90 6.99
C ASN A 88 -17.30 7.10 6.17
N ASP A 89 -18.55 7.10 6.63
CA ASP A 89 -19.70 6.39 6.04
C ASP A 89 -20.05 6.85 4.62
N HIS A 90 -19.54 8.02 4.21
CA HIS A 90 -19.72 8.59 2.87
C HIS A 90 -18.61 8.19 1.88
N ASN A 91 -17.59 7.45 2.34
CA ASN A 91 -16.45 7.01 1.54
C ASN A 91 -15.67 8.16 0.88
N ASP A 92 -15.65 9.35 1.49
CA ASP A 92 -15.06 10.56 0.89
C ASP A 92 -13.56 10.40 0.56
N ALA A 93 -12.87 9.49 1.25
CA ALA A 93 -11.55 8.98 0.86
C ALA A 93 -11.46 7.48 1.14
N SER A 94 -11.12 6.71 0.10
CA SER A 94 -10.93 5.26 0.20
C SER A 94 -9.59 4.83 -0.40
N PHE A 95 -8.84 4.01 0.33
CA PHE A 95 -7.75 3.22 -0.25
C PHE A 95 -8.21 1.79 -0.43
N ILE A 96 -8.02 1.22 -1.62
CA ILE A 96 -8.50 -0.11 -1.96
C ILE A 96 -7.34 -0.96 -2.48
N LEU A 97 -7.15 -2.13 -1.88
CA LEU A 97 -6.36 -3.22 -2.44
C LEU A 97 -7.30 -4.36 -2.78
N THR A 98 -7.20 -4.85 -4.02
CA THR A 98 -7.91 -6.06 -4.44
C THR A 98 -6.89 -7.11 -4.88
N TYR A 99 -7.12 -8.35 -4.47
CA TYR A 99 -6.33 -9.52 -4.86
C TYR A 99 -7.24 -10.51 -5.61
N ASP A 100 -6.71 -11.16 -6.64
CA ASP A 100 -7.38 -12.31 -7.26
C ASP A 100 -7.26 -13.59 -6.42
N SER A 101 -7.86 -14.68 -6.88
CA SER A 101 -7.85 -15.98 -6.20
C SER A 101 -6.48 -16.66 -6.13
N VAL A 102 -5.43 -16.05 -6.70
CA VAL A 102 -4.03 -16.52 -6.68
C VAL A 102 -3.06 -15.47 -6.12
N ALA A 103 -3.57 -14.46 -5.40
CA ALA A 103 -2.82 -13.41 -4.71
C ALA A 103 -2.19 -12.34 -5.62
N ASN A 104 -2.52 -12.28 -6.91
CA ASN A 104 -2.08 -11.15 -7.71
C ASN A 104 -2.88 -9.92 -7.32
N ARG A 105 -2.17 -8.83 -7.05
CA ARG A 105 -2.79 -7.51 -6.83
C ARG A 105 -3.43 -7.04 -8.14
N THR A 106 -4.74 -6.81 -8.12
CA THR A 106 -5.52 -6.45 -9.33
C THR A 106 -5.88 -4.96 -9.40
N ARG A 107 -5.77 -4.21 -8.29
CA ARG A 107 -6.04 -2.76 -8.27
C ARG A 107 -5.19 -2.01 -7.23
N ARG A 108 -4.71 -0.81 -7.59
CA ARG A 108 -4.06 0.18 -6.71
C ARG A 108 -4.91 1.45 -6.73
N SER A 109 -4.99 2.16 -5.60
CA SER A 109 -5.31 3.59 -5.58
C SER A 109 -4.29 4.39 -6.42
N HIS A 110 -4.63 5.61 -6.82
CA HIS A 110 -3.79 6.46 -7.67
C HIS A 110 -2.42 6.82 -7.06
N GLY A 111 -2.26 6.65 -5.74
CA GLY A 111 -1.05 6.91 -4.97
C GLY A 111 -0.85 5.93 -3.81
N GLU A 112 0.28 6.05 -3.13
CA GLU A 112 0.60 5.28 -1.92
C GLU A 112 0.03 5.91 -0.65
N VAL A 113 -0.11 7.24 -0.63
CA VAL A 113 -0.73 7.96 0.46
C VAL A 113 -2.23 7.76 0.38
N VAL A 114 -2.77 7.11 1.42
CA VAL A 114 -4.19 6.76 1.48
C VAL A 114 -5.04 7.95 1.89
N GLN A 115 -4.45 8.88 2.64
CA GLN A 115 -5.11 10.08 3.11
C GLN A 115 -4.10 11.16 3.49
N TRP A 116 -4.50 12.41 3.26
CA TRP A 116 -3.87 13.60 3.83
C TRP A 116 -4.88 14.28 4.75
N THR A 117 -4.49 14.58 5.99
CA THR A 117 -5.29 15.38 6.93
C THR A 117 -4.54 16.67 7.22
N PHE A 118 -5.14 17.80 6.92
CA PHE A 118 -4.57 19.10 7.18
C PHE A 118 -5.16 19.74 8.43
N TYR A 119 -4.31 20.33 9.24
CA TYR A 119 -4.65 21.22 10.33
C TYR A 119 -3.90 22.54 10.09
N ILE A 120 -4.66 23.61 9.85
CA ILE A 120 -4.10 24.94 9.62
C ILE A 120 -4.39 25.75 10.87
N PRO A 121 -3.42 25.88 11.80
CA PRO A 121 -3.58 26.79 12.93
C PRO A 121 -3.67 28.23 12.41
N LYS A 122 -4.09 29.15 13.28
CA LYS A 122 -4.07 30.60 12.99
C LYS A 122 -2.65 31.15 12.74
N ASP A 123 -1.62 30.36 13.02
CA ASP A 123 -0.23 30.74 12.78
C ASP A 123 0.20 30.54 11.30
N SER A 124 1.45 30.90 11.01
CA SER A 124 2.05 30.74 9.70
C SER A 124 2.54 29.31 9.42
N THR A 125 2.03 28.30 10.13
CA THR A 125 2.41 26.89 9.96
C THR A 125 1.30 26.12 9.27
N ILE A 126 1.66 25.13 8.48
CA ILE A 126 0.76 24.08 8.01
C ILE A 126 1.16 22.80 8.73
N LYS A 127 0.21 22.22 9.45
CA LYS A 127 0.39 20.91 10.05
C LYS A 127 -0.42 19.90 9.25
N PHE A 128 0.15 18.74 8.98
CA PHE A 128 -0.59 17.69 8.31
C PHE A 128 -0.12 16.32 8.75
N THR A 129 -1.01 15.36 8.58
CA THR A 129 -0.76 13.95 8.75
C THR A 129 -0.98 13.27 7.41
N PHE A 130 -0.02 12.47 6.97
CA PHE A 130 -0.22 11.55 5.86
C PHE A 130 -0.37 10.13 6.39
N TYR A 131 -1.15 9.32 5.71
CA TYR A 131 -1.43 7.94 6.07
C TYR A 131 -1.01 7.00 4.94
N LEU A 132 -0.42 5.85 5.26
CA LEU A 132 0.04 4.82 4.34
C LEU A 132 -0.50 3.46 4.78
N CYS A 133 -0.72 2.53 3.85
CA CYS A 133 -1.17 1.18 4.19
C CYS A 133 0.00 0.19 4.20
N ALA A 134 0.33 -0.33 5.38
CA ALA A 134 1.44 -1.26 5.63
C ALA A 134 1.05 -2.75 5.51
N ILE A 135 -0.16 -3.05 5.00
CA ILE A 135 -0.51 -4.42 4.61
C ILE A 135 0.45 -4.86 3.50
N ASP A 136 1.17 -5.95 3.74
CA ASP A 136 2.21 -6.52 2.87
C ASP A 136 3.38 -5.59 2.52
N ARG A 137 3.48 -4.42 3.17
CA ARG A 137 4.56 -3.46 2.92
C ARG A 137 5.40 -3.21 4.17
N ASN A 138 6.70 -3.15 3.98
CA ASN A 138 7.65 -2.55 4.91
C ASN A 138 8.09 -1.22 4.31
N TYR A 139 7.56 -0.10 4.81
CA TYR A 139 8.02 1.21 4.38
C TYR A 139 9.41 1.48 4.94
N GLY A 140 10.30 1.98 4.08
CA GLY A 140 11.62 2.45 4.48
C GLY A 140 11.63 3.97 4.63
N ASP A 141 12.74 4.59 4.25
CA ASP A 141 12.92 6.02 4.38
C ASP A 141 11.91 6.81 3.53
N ILE A 142 11.34 7.85 4.16
CA ILE A 142 10.44 8.79 3.53
C ILE A 142 11.01 10.19 3.64
N THR A 143 10.91 10.91 2.54
CA THR A 143 11.30 12.30 2.41
C THR A 143 10.09 13.13 1.99
N ILE A 144 9.92 14.29 2.62
CA ILE A 144 8.94 15.30 2.22
C ILE A 144 9.66 16.53 1.70
N LYS A 145 9.17 17.08 0.58
CA LYS A 145 9.71 18.28 -0.04
C LYS A 145 8.59 19.24 -0.45
N SER A 146 8.80 20.52 -0.22
CA SER A 146 8.01 21.62 -0.80
C SER A 146 8.85 22.89 -0.77
N GLY A 147 9.07 23.55 -1.90
CA GLY A 147 9.90 24.76 -1.95
C GLY A 147 11.27 24.58 -1.28
N LYS A 148 11.49 25.34 -0.21
CA LYS A 148 12.72 25.28 0.61
C LYS A 148 12.67 24.22 1.71
N PHE A 149 11.48 23.72 2.04
CA PHE A 149 11.30 22.68 3.05
C PHE A 149 11.73 21.32 2.51
N ILE A 150 12.64 20.67 3.23
CA ILE A 150 13.02 19.27 3.03
C ILE A 150 13.07 18.61 4.41
N LYS A 151 12.34 17.50 4.56
CA LYS A 151 12.41 16.67 5.77
C LYS A 151 12.65 15.22 5.40
N GLU A 152 13.73 14.67 5.93
CA GLU A 152 14.17 13.28 5.77
C GLU A 152 14.08 12.56 7.13
N GLY A 153 14.22 11.24 7.13
CA GLY A 153 14.20 10.45 8.36
C GLY A 153 12.89 10.55 9.13
N ILE A 154 11.76 10.61 8.42
CA ILE A 154 10.44 10.77 9.03
C ILE A 154 10.12 9.53 9.87
N THR A 155 9.88 9.74 11.17
CA THR A 155 9.39 8.69 12.06
C THR A 155 7.94 8.35 11.72
N LEU A 156 7.70 7.08 11.40
CA LEU A 156 6.38 6.54 11.12
C LEU A 156 5.81 5.90 12.38
N TYR A 157 4.56 6.22 12.67
CA TYR A 157 3.78 5.64 13.75
C TYR A 157 2.81 4.64 13.16
N GLU A 158 2.85 3.40 13.66
CA GLU A 158 1.89 2.38 13.24
C GLU A 158 0.64 2.45 14.10
N SER A 159 -0.50 2.53 13.42
CA SER A 159 -1.80 2.26 14.02
C SER A 159 -1.87 0.79 14.41
N GLY A 160 -2.22 0.52 15.67
CA GLY A 160 -2.51 -0.85 16.12
C GLY A 160 -3.75 -1.47 15.47
N PHE A 161 -4.58 -0.68 14.77
CA PHE A 161 -5.95 -1.06 14.39
C PHE A 161 -6.10 -1.39 12.90
N THR A 162 -5.48 -0.62 12.00
CA THR A 162 -5.79 -0.69 10.55
C THR A 162 -4.58 -1.01 9.67
N LYS A 163 -3.44 -1.38 10.27
CA LYS A 163 -2.15 -1.45 9.55
C LYS A 163 -1.86 -0.19 8.74
N ILE A 164 -2.44 0.93 9.15
CA ILE A 164 -2.12 2.23 8.64
C ILE A 164 -0.91 2.72 9.42
N ILE A 165 0.07 3.27 8.73
CA ILE A 165 1.16 4.01 9.36
C ILE A 165 1.03 5.46 8.97
N CYS A 166 1.42 6.36 9.85
CA CYS A 166 1.31 7.80 9.61
C CYS A 166 2.51 8.56 10.17
N ALA A 167 2.65 9.81 9.74
CA ALA A 167 3.51 10.75 10.43
C ALA A 167 2.89 12.14 10.43
N ASN A 168 3.19 12.89 11.50
CA ASN A 168 2.78 14.26 11.68
C ASN A 168 3.91 15.20 11.27
N ILE A 169 3.60 16.15 10.39
CA ILE A 169 4.56 17.06 9.79
C ILE A 169 4.08 18.48 10.00
N SER A 170 5.03 19.41 10.14
CA SER A 170 4.77 20.84 10.24
C SER A 170 5.73 21.58 9.33
N ILE A 171 5.20 22.48 8.51
CA ILE A 171 5.93 23.29 7.52
C ILE A 171 5.54 24.75 7.72
N ASN A 172 6.50 25.68 7.75
CA ASN A 172 6.16 27.11 7.67
C ASN A 172 5.64 27.44 6.28
N LYS A 173 4.55 28.20 6.18
CA LYS A 173 3.95 28.63 4.91
C LYS A 173 4.95 29.35 4.00
N ALA A 174 5.93 30.05 4.58
CA ALA A 174 6.98 30.75 3.86
C ALA A 174 8.01 29.82 3.19
N ASP A 175 8.09 28.54 3.61
CA ASP A 175 9.00 27.55 3.04
C ASP A 175 8.38 26.77 1.89
N LEU A 176 7.06 26.83 1.72
CA LEU A 176 6.36 26.21 0.59
C LEU A 176 6.76 26.85 -0.74
N ASP A 177 6.70 26.07 -1.81
CA ASP A 177 6.76 26.63 -3.16
C ASP A 177 5.51 27.44 -3.52
N SER A 178 5.58 28.19 -4.63
CA SER A 178 4.48 29.01 -5.13
C SER A 178 3.22 28.21 -5.48
N THR A 179 3.34 26.90 -5.71
CA THR A 179 2.22 26.01 -6.01
C THR A 179 1.61 25.38 -4.76
N LYS A 180 2.24 25.59 -3.59
CA LYS A 180 1.91 24.97 -2.30
C LYS A 180 1.88 23.45 -2.36
N LYS A 181 2.55 22.83 -3.33
CA LYS A 181 2.57 21.39 -3.48
C LYS A 181 3.52 20.78 -2.46
N ILE A 182 3.06 19.74 -1.79
CA ILE A 182 3.85 18.91 -0.89
C ILE A 182 4.07 17.59 -1.62
N TYR A 183 5.34 17.24 -1.82
CA TYR A 183 5.75 15.97 -2.41
C TYR A 183 6.22 15.05 -1.29
N LEU A 184 5.78 13.81 -1.34
CA LEU A 184 6.24 12.73 -0.48
C LEU A 184 6.84 11.65 -1.36
N THR A 185 8.10 11.35 -1.11
CA THR A 185 8.86 10.32 -1.83
C THR A 185 9.38 9.30 -0.84
N GLY A 186 9.39 8.04 -1.21
CA GLY A 186 9.98 7.02 -0.36
C GLY A 186 10.14 5.70 -1.08
N ASN A 187 10.50 4.69 -0.29
CA ASN A 187 10.51 3.31 -0.73
C ASN A 187 9.69 2.43 0.20
N TRP A 188 9.25 1.30 -0.34
CA TRP A 188 8.75 0.20 0.47
C TRP A 188 9.23 -1.12 -0.12
N GLN A 189 9.37 -2.11 0.74
CA GLN A 189 9.65 -3.47 0.35
C GLN A 189 8.38 -4.31 0.49
N ASP A 190 8.06 -5.09 -0.53
CA ASP A 190 7.03 -6.12 -0.46
C ASP A 190 7.45 -7.18 0.57
N LYS A 191 6.59 -7.43 1.57
CA LYS A 191 6.88 -8.38 2.65
C LYS A 191 7.07 -9.80 2.12
N CYS A 192 6.45 -10.13 0.99
CA CYS A 192 6.50 -11.43 0.35
C CYS A 192 7.67 -11.57 -0.63
N SER A 193 7.63 -10.80 -1.74
CA SER A 193 8.61 -10.93 -2.82
C SER A 193 9.97 -10.35 -2.45
N LYS A 194 10.03 -9.54 -1.39
CA LYS A 194 11.21 -8.75 -0.98
C LYS A 194 11.64 -7.72 -2.01
N GLU A 195 10.86 -7.51 -3.07
CA GLU A 195 11.11 -6.48 -4.05
C GLU A 195 10.91 -5.10 -3.44
N GLN A 196 11.82 -4.19 -3.76
CA GLN A 196 11.71 -2.79 -3.37
C GLN A 196 11.01 -2.00 -4.46
N GLN A 197 10.15 -1.07 -4.04
CA GLN A 197 9.42 -0.17 -4.91
C GLN A 197 9.61 1.26 -4.43
N LEU A 198 9.94 2.14 -5.38
CA LEU A 198 9.94 3.58 -5.15
C LEU A 198 8.52 4.11 -5.34
N PHE A 199 8.18 5.15 -4.59
CA PHE A 199 6.93 5.85 -4.79
C PHE A 199 7.08 7.34 -4.62
N VAL A 200 6.18 8.05 -5.29
CA VAL A 200 6.01 9.50 -5.21
C VAL A 200 4.52 9.76 -5.09
N ASP A 201 4.17 10.60 -4.14
CA ASP A 201 2.80 11.09 -3.93
C ASP A 201 2.84 12.60 -3.72
N SER A 202 1.71 13.27 -3.93
CA SER A 202 1.64 14.71 -3.73
C SER A 202 0.26 15.20 -3.36
N THR A 203 0.23 16.31 -2.64
CA THR A 203 -0.99 17.04 -2.29
C THR A 203 -0.73 18.54 -2.36
N ILE A 204 -1.80 19.34 -2.35
CA ILE A 204 -1.70 20.80 -2.27
C ILE A 204 -2.06 21.18 -0.83
N ALA A 205 -1.20 21.96 -0.19
CA ALA A 205 -1.51 22.50 1.12
C ALA A 205 -2.66 23.52 1.01
N LEU A 206 -3.78 23.20 1.68
CA LEU A 206 -4.96 24.05 1.78
C LEU A 206 -4.67 25.32 2.62
#